data_AF-A0A7C3D891-F1
#
_entry.id   AF-A0A7C3D891-F1
#
_cell.length_a   1.000
_cell.length_b   1.000
_cell.length_c   1.000
_cell.angle_alpha   90.00
_cell.angle_beta   90.00
_cell.angle_gamma   90.00
#
_symmetry.space_group_name_H-M   'P 1'
#
loop_
_entity.id
_entity.type
_entity.pdbx_description
1 polymer ?
#
loop_
_entity_poly.entity_id
_entity_poly.type
_entity_poly.pdbx_seq_one_letter_code
_entity_poly.pdbx_strand_id
1 'polypeptide(L)'
;MNFPAIKVPFLGASGFMAIVMLVHMILFANFVVGGPLLAVITEYIGVRKKDERYDLFARHLANMLFVAMVIGPVLGVGIVALNTGLFPKFFTTGARIFFWPLAIEIIAFLVEAVFIVTYKYTWNRLQHRKGLHMFFGLLGAVGSWSSMFLINALASFLLTPGKWVQTHSAWDAFFNPSMWP
;
A
#
# COMPACT_ATOMS: atom_id res chain seq x y z
N MET A 1 9.61 -18.70 -19.30
CA MET A 1 11.06 -18.73 -19.03
C MET A 1 11.27 -19.51 -17.74
N ASN A 2 12.08 -20.57 -17.77
CA ASN A 2 12.41 -21.38 -16.58
C ASN A 2 13.67 -20.80 -15.93
N PHE A 3 13.51 -19.80 -15.06
CA PHE A 3 14.62 -19.29 -14.28
C PHE A 3 14.94 -20.27 -13.13
N PRO A 4 16.23 -20.55 -12.84
CA PRO A 4 16.61 -21.36 -11.70
C PRO A 4 16.23 -20.64 -10.39
N ALA A 5 15.60 -21.35 -9.47
CA ALA A 5 15.20 -20.78 -8.18
C ALA A 5 16.43 -20.34 -7.37
N ILE A 6 16.42 -19.09 -6.88
CA ILE A 6 17.48 -18.55 -6.03
C ILE A 6 17.55 -19.37 -4.73
N LYS A 7 18.70 -19.95 -4.43
CA LYS A 7 18.93 -20.72 -3.20
C LYS A 7 19.43 -19.78 -2.11
N VAL A 8 18.64 -19.60 -1.06
CA VAL A 8 19.02 -18.81 0.12
C VAL A 8 19.51 -19.78 1.21
N PRO A 9 20.81 -19.79 1.56
CA PRO A 9 21.33 -20.68 2.59
C PRO A 9 20.77 -20.29 3.98
N PHE A 10 20.63 -21.28 4.86
CA PHE A 10 20.10 -21.21 6.24
C PHE A 10 18.60 -20.92 6.41
N LEU A 11 18.08 -19.81 5.86
CA LEU A 11 16.68 -19.38 6.05
C LEU A 11 15.71 -19.97 5.02
N GLY A 12 16.22 -20.44 3.87
CA GLY A 12 15.40 -20.84 2.74
C GLY A 12 14.68 -19.66 2.07
N ALA A 13 14.09 -19.91 0.90
CA ALA A 13 13.36 -18.89 0.13
C ALA A 13 12.20 -18.27 0.94
N SER A 14 11.44 -19.10 1.65
CA SER A 14 10.27 -18.66 2.42
C SER A 14 10.65 -17.83 3.65
N GLY A 15 11.71 -18.19 4.37
CA GLY A 15 12.16 -17.44 5.54
C GLY A 15 12.68 -16.05 5.16
N PHE A 16 13.45 -15.97 4.06
CA PHE A 16 13.90 -14.68 3.53
C PHE A 16 12.73 -13.82 3.07
N MET A 17 11.78 -14.40 2.33
CA MET A 17 10.57 -13.69 1.89
C MET A 17 9.76 -13.17 3.08
N ALA A 18 9.60 -13.96 4.14
CA ALA A 18 8.88 -13.56 5.34
C ALA A 18 9.51 -12.33 6.02
N ILE A 19 10.84 -12.29 6.15
CA ILE A 19 11.56 -11.13 6.72
C ILE A 19 11.30 -9.88 5.88
N VAL A 20 11.45 -9.97 4.56
CA VAL A 20 11.23 -8.84 3.65
C VAL A 20 9.79 -8.33 3.73
N MET A 21 8.80 -9.23 3.74
CA MET A 21 7.39 -8.86 3.89
C MET A 21 7.10 -8.20 5.23
N LEU A 22 7.61 -8.74 6.34
CA LEU A 22 7.40 -8.18 7.67
C LEU A 22 7.99 -6.76 7.78
N VAL A 23 9.20 -6.56 7.27
CA VAL A 23 9.84 -5.23 7.22
C VAL A 23 9.01 -4.26 6.40
N HIS A 24 8.59 -4.66 5.20
CA HIS A 24 7.75 -3.82 4.33
C HIS A 24 6.41 -3.46 4.99
N MET A 25 5.70 -4.44 5.56
CA MET A 25 4.37 -4.24 6.11
C MET A 25 4.38 -3.42 7.40
N ILE A 26 5.21 -3.81 8.37
CA ILE A 26 5.21 -3.21 9.71
C ILE A 26 5.74 -1.78 9.67
N LEU A 27 6.83 -1.53 8.92
CA LEU A 27 7.51 -0.24 8.97
C LEU A 27 6.96 0.77 7.96
N PHE A 28 6.45 0.30 6.81
CA PHE A 28 6.10 1.20 5.70
C PHE A 28 4.63 1.08 5.31
N ALA A 29 4.16 -0.09 4.90
CA ALA A 29 2.82 -0.22 4.32
C ALA A 29 1.72 0.20 5.32
N ASN A 30 1.74 -0.31 6.55
CA ASN A 30 0.73 0.04 7.55
C ASN A 30 0.77 1.53 7.91
N PHE A 31 1.97 2.11 7.98
CA PHE A 31 2.15 3.52 8.29
C PHE A 31 1.63 4.43 7.17
N VAL A 32 1.90 4.09 5.91
CA VAL A 32 1.43 4.86 4.75
C VAL A 32 -0.06 4.65 4.49
N VAL A 33 -0.64 3.50 4.87
CA VAL A 33 -2.08 3.28 4.78
C VAL A 33 -2.88 4.11 5.80
N GLY A 34 -2.41 4.17 7.05
CA GLY A 34 -3.10 4.91 8.11
C GLY A 34 -2.74 6.40 8.18
N GLY A 35 -1.49 6.73 7.88
CA GLY A 35 -0.93 8.04 8.18
C GLY A 35 -1.52 9.22 7.37
N PRO A 36 -1.85 9.12 6.07
CA PRO A 36 -2.46 10.22 5.32
C PRO A 36 -3.81 10.62 5.91
N LEU A 37 -4.64 9.65 6.29
CA LEU A 37 -5.92 9.93 6.95
C LEU A 37 -5.69 10.59 8.32
N LEU A 38 -4.75 10.09 9.12
CA LEU A 38 -4.38 10.70 10.40
C LEU A 38 -3.87 12.13 10.22
N ALA A 39 -3.09 12.41 9.17
CA ALA A 39 -2.61 13.74 8.86
C ALA A 39 -3.75 14.71 8.53
N VAL A 40 -4.74 14.27 7.74
CA VAL A 40 -5.93 15.07 7.42
C VAL A 40 -6.80 15.31 8.66
N ILE A 41 -7.02 14.29 9.48
CA ILE A 41 -7.81 14.42 10.71
C ILE A 41 -7.14 15.41 11.67
N THR A 42 -5.82 15.30 11.86
CA THR A 42 -5.08 16.18 12.75
C THR A 42 -5.02 17.61 12.23
N GLU A 43 -4.85 17.81 10.92
CA GLU A 43 -4.97 19.14 10.30
C GLU A 43 -6.38 19.72 10.49
N TYR A 44 -7.44 18.93 10.28
CA TYR A 44 -8.82 19.36 10.49
C TYR A 44 -9.07 19.79 11.94
N ILE A 45 -8.56 19.01 12.91
CA ILE A 45 -8.64 19.36 14.34
C ILE A 45 -7.89 20.67 14.61
N GLY A 46 -6.69 20.85 14.06
CA GLY A 46 -5.91 22.08 14.18
C GLY A 46 -6.64 23.31 13.66
N VAL A 47 -7.28 23.20 12.49
CA VAL A 47 -8.10 24.28 11.92
C VAL A 47 -9.33 24.57 12.77
N ARG A 48 -10.04 23.54 13.26
CA ARG A 48 -11.26 23.70 14.07
C ARG A 48 -10.98 24.27 15.46
N LYS A 49 -9.93 23.80 16.12
CA LYS A 49 -9.55 24.23 17.48
C LYS A 49 -8.66 25.48 17.48
N LYS A 50 -8.17 25.92 16.32
CA LYS A 50 -7.17 27.00 16.18
C LYS A 50 -5.93 26.75 17.05
N ASP A 51 -5.53 25.49 17.15
CA ASP A 51 -4.37 25.05 17.95
C ASP A 51 -3.24 24.64 17.02
N GLU A 52 -2.18 25.45 17.01
CA GLU A 52 -0.99 25.27 16.18
C GLU A 52 -0.25 23.96 16.44
N ARG A 53 -0.42 23.35 17.63
CA ARG A 53 0.23 22.07 17.96
C ARG A 53 -0.24 20.94 17.05
N TYR A 54 -1.53 20.92 16.69
CA TYR A 54 -2.08 19.92 15.78
C TYR A 54 -1.63 20.17 14.33
N ASP A 55 -1.50 21.43 13.92
CA ASP A 55 -0.97 21.77 12.59
C ASP A 55 0.50 21.35 12.46
N LEU A 56 1.31 21.64 13.49
CA LEU A 56 2.71 21.20 13.56
C LEU A 56 2.83 19.67 13.55
N PHE A 57 1.98 18.97 14.29
CA PHE A 57 1.95 17.51 14.27
C PHE A 57 1.62 16.97 12.87
N ALA A 58 0.57 17.49 12.24
CA ALA A 58 0.16 17.07 10.90
C ALA A 58 1.27 17.35 9.86
N ARG A 59 2.01 18.46 10.00
CA ARG A 59 3.16 18.79 9.16
C ARG A 59 4.33 17.83 9.35
N HIS A 60 4.66 17.49 10.60
CA HIS A 60 5.71 16.50 10.88
C HIS A 60 5.31 15.12 10.36
N LEU A 61 4.05 14.74 10.53
CA LEU A 61 3.51 13.51 9.99
C LEU A 61 3.59 13.47 8.46
N ALA A 62 3.27 14.57 7.76
CA ALA A 62 3.45 14.68 6.30
C ALA A 62 4.90 14.46 5.86
N ASN A 63 5.88 14.94 6.63
CA ASN A 63 7.30 14.70 6.36
C ASN A 63 7.68 13.23 6.55
N MET A 64 7.21 12.59 7.62
CA MET A 64 7.45 11.15 7.85
C MET A 64 6.80 10.30 6.78
N LEU A 65 5.55 10.63 6.39
CA LEU A 65 4.83 9.97 5.30
C LEU A 65 5.60 10.03 3.99
N PHE A 66 6.16 11.19 3.66
CA PHE A 66 6.99 11.31 2.46
C PHE A 66 8.22 10.41 2.50
N VAL A 67 8.92 10.33 3.63
CA VAL A 67 10.10 9.44 3.75
C VAL A 67 9.68 7.97 3.62
N ALA A 68 8.61 7.58 4.34
CA ALA A 68 8.08 6.22 4.27
C ALA A 68 7.61 5.87 2.85
N MET A 69 6.97 6.81 2.15
CA MET A 69 6.49 6.65 0.78
C MET A 69 7.61 6.60 -0.26
N VAL A 70 8.82 7.06 0.04
CA VAL A 70 9.96 6.87 -0.87
C VAL A 70 10.56 5.47 -0.70
N ILE A 71 10.64 4.96 0.53
CA ILE A 71 11.27 3.67 0.83
C ILE A 71 10.31 2.50 0.58
N GLY A 72 9.03 2.66 0.93
CA GLY A 72 7.97 1.65 0.78
C GLY A 72 7.86 1.05 -0.63
N PRO A 73 7.74 1.85 -1.70
CA PRO A 73 7.71 1.36 -3.08
C PRO A 73 8.90 0.49 -3.46
N VAL A 74 10.11 0.87 -3.02
CA VAL A 74 11.33 0.12 -3.35
C VAL A 74 11.26 -1.29 -2.77
N LEU A 75 10.78 -1.42 -1.53
CA LEU A 75 10.56 -2.71 -0.91
C LEU A 75 9.40 -3.48 -1.57
N GLY A 76 8.31 -2.79 -1.97
CA GLY A 76 7.17 -3.41 -2.67
C GLY A 76 7.56 -3.99 -4.03
N VAL A 77 8.28 -3.22 -4.85
CA VAL A 77 8.86 -3.71 -6.12
C VAL A 77 9.85 -4.84 -5.87
N GLY A 78 10.63 -4.75 -4.78
CA GLY A 78 11.51 -5.83 -4.33
C GLY A 78 10.74 -7.13 -4.04
N ILE A 79 9.58 -7.06 -3.37
CA ILE A 79 8.71 -8.21 -3.10
C ILE A 79 8.20 -8.85 -4.39
N VAL A 80 7.82 -8.05 -5.38
CA VAL A 80 7.39 -8.54 -6.72
C VAL A 80 8.54 -9.26 -7.43
N ALA A 81 9.74 -8.67 -7.41
CA ALA A 81 10.94 -9.26 -8.02
C ALA A 81 11.33 -10.57 -7.32
N LEU A 82 11.31 -10.60 -5.99
CA LEU A 82 11.60 -11.78 -5.18
C LEU A 82 10.57 -12.89 -5.42
N ASN A 83 9.29 -12.58 -5.50
CA ASN A 83 8.26 -13.56 -5.83
C ASN A 83 8.44 -14.15 -7.24
N THR A 84 8.84 -13.32 -8.21
CA THR A 84 9.13 -13.77 -9.57
C THR A 84 10.35 -14.71 -9.61
N GLY A 85 11.38 -14.46 -8.81
CA GLY A 85 12.61 -15.27 -8.77
C GLY A 85 12.54 -16.51 -7.88
N LEU A 86 11.94 -16.41 -6.69
CA LEU A 86 11.86 -17.47 -5.70
C LEU A 86 10.64 -18.38 -5.92
N PHE A 87 9.51 -17.82 -6.34
CA PHE A 87 8.23 -18.52 -6.48
C PHE A 87 7.56 -18.26 -7.84
N PRO A 88 8.24 -18.53 -8.98
CA PRO A 88 7.77 -18.13 -10.30
C PRO A 88 6.40 -18.70 -10.68
N LYS A 89 6.14 -20.00 -10.43
CA LYS A 89 4.84 -20.63 -10.75
C LYS A 89 3.69 -20.02 -9.93
N PHE A 90 3.96 -19.72 -8.67
CA PHE A 90 3.01 -19.13 -7.75
C PHE A 90 2.66 -17.70 -8.19
N PHE A 91 3.67 -16.85 -8.37
CA PHE A 91 3.46 -15.46 -8.74
C PHE A 91 2.81 -15.32 -10.12
N THR A 92 3.24 -16.11 -11.11
CA THR A 92 2.64 -16.07 -12.45
C THR A 92 1.19 -16.52 -12.49
N THR A 93 0.80 -17.48 -11.64
CA THR A 93 -0.61 -17.90 -11.52
C THR A 93 -1.46 -16.81 -10.88
N GLY A 94 -1.01 -16.27 -9.75
CA GLY A 94 -1.71 -15.17 -9.06
C GLY A 94 -1.83 -13.92 -9.94
N ALA A 95 -0.75 -13.52 -10.61
CA ALA A 95 -0.73 -12.35 -11.49
C ALA A 95 -1.65 -12.49 -12.71
N ARG A 96 -1.90 -13.72 -13.20
CA ARG A 96 -2.87 -13.94 -14.29
C ARG A 96 -4.31 -13.79 -13.81
N ILE A 97 -4.61 -14.33 -12.63
CA ILE A 97 -5.96 -14.26 -12.04
C ILE A 97 -6.28 -12.81 -11.63
N PHE A 98 -5.31 -12.12 -11.03
CA PHE A 98 -5.43 -10.77 -10.46
C PHE A 98 -4.83 -9.68 -11.35
N PHE A 99 -4.69 -9.91 -12.67
CA PHE A 99 -4.05 -8.94 -13.57
C PHE A 99 -4.68 -7.55 -13.46
N TRP A 100 -6.01 -7.47 -13.55
CA TRP A 100 -6.74 -6.21 -13.45
C TRP A 100 -6.64 -5.55 -12.06
N PRO A 101 -6.90 -6.28 -10.94
CA PRO A 101 -6.64 -5.75 -9.60
C PRO A 101 -5.24 -5.18 -9.40
N LEU A 102 -4.19 -5.88 -9.85
CA LEU A 102 -2.80 -5.44 -9.73
C LEU A 102 -2.52 -4.21 -10.62
N ALA A 103 -3.08 -4.15 -11.83
CA ALA A 103 -2.95 -2.96 -12.68
C ALA A 103 -3.60 -1.73 -12.05
N ILE A 104 -4.78 -1.89 -11.44
CA ILE A 104 -5.48 -0.81 -10.73
C ILE A 104 -4.73 -0.43 -9.46
N GLU A 105 -4.11 -1.39 -8.77
CA GLU A 105 -3.31 -1.14 -7.57
C GLU A 105 -2.12 -0.23 -7.86
N ILE A 106 -1.43 -0.43 -8.99
CA ILE A 106 -0.35 0.48 -9.43
C ILE A 106 -0.88 1.90 -9.64
N ILE A 107 -2.08 2.07 -10.22
CA ILE A 107 -2.70 3.39 -10.41
C ILE A 107 -3.04 4.02 -9.06
N ALA A 108 -3.65 3.26 -8.14
CA ALA A 108 -3.98 3.72 -6.79
C ALA A 108 -2.73 4.14 -6.02
N PHE A 109 -1.64 3.40 -6.17
CA PHE A 109 -0.35 3.71 -5.58
C PHE A 109 0.30 4.97 -6.16
N LEU A 110 0.16 5.21 -7.47
CA LEU A 110 0.60 6.47 -8.09
C LEU A 110 -0.23 7.67 -7.62
N VAL A 111 -1.55 7.50 -7.48
CA VAL A 111 -2.45 8.51 -6.92
C VAL A 111 -2.00 8.87 -5.50
N GLU A 112 -1.80 7.86 -4.65
CA GLU A 112 -1.25 8.04 -3.30
C GLU A 112 0.06 8.86 -3.34
N ALA A 113 1.03 8.44 -4.16
CA ALA A 113 2.34 9.09 -4.24
C ALA A 113 2.23 10.57 -4.59
N VAL A 114 1.48 10.86 -5.66
CA VAL A 114 1.31 12.23 -6.17
C VAL A 114 0.65 13.11 -5.11
N PHE A 115 -0.39 12.63 -4.45
CA PHE A 115 -1.14 13.42 -3.49
C PHE A 115 -0.43 13.59 -2.14
N ILE A 116 0.28 12.58 -1.64
CA ILE A 116 1.11 12.73 -0.43
C ILE A 116 2.25 13.73 -0.66
N VAL A 117 2.94 13.65 -1.81
CA VAL A 117 3.99 14.61 -2.19
C VAL A 117 3.40 16.00 -2.32
N THR A 118 2.27 16.14 -3.02
CA THR A 118 1.58 17.43 -3.18
C THR A 118 1.18 18.01 -1.82
N TYR A 119 0.58 17.21 -0.94
CA TYR A 119 0.21 17.59 0.42
C TYR A 119 1.41 18.16 1.18
N LYS A 120 2.53 17.43 1.24
CA LYS A 120 3.74 17.91 1.91
C LYS A 120 4.27 19.24 1.34
N TYR A 121 4.44 19.33 0.01
CA TYR A 121 5.10 20.49 -0.61
C TYR A 121 4.17 21.71 -0.77
N THR A 122 2.86 21.53 -0.67
CA THR A 122 1.90 22.64 -0.73
C THR A 122 1.56 23.21 0.64
N TRP A 123 2.11 22.68 1.74
CA TRP A 123 1.84 23.12 3.11
C TRP A 123 1.89 24.64 3.29
N ASN A 124 2.99 25.29 2.88
CA ASN A 124 3.16 26.74 3.02
C ASN A 124 2.34 27.54 2.00
N ARG A 125 2.10 26.97 0.80
CA ARG A 125 1.38 27.64 -0.29
C ARG A 125 -0.13 27.68 -0.06
N LEU A 126 -0.66 26.67 0.63
CA LEU A 126 -2.10 26.50 0.89
C LEU A 126 -2.50 26.81 2.35
N GLN A 127 -1.66 27.54 3.10
CA GLN A 127 -2.00 28.00 4.46
C GLN A 127 -3.33 28.75 4.52
N HIS A 128 -3.65 29.54 3.49
CA HIS A 128 -4.92 30.29 3.39
C HIS A 128 -6.06 29.47 2.75
N ARG A 129 -5.79 28.25 2.27
CA ARG A 129 -6.72 27.35 1.59
C ARG A 129 -6.66 25.94 2.19
N LYS A 130 -6.76 25.85 3.51
CA LYS A 130 -6.68 24.59 4.27
C LYS A 130 -7.67 23.52 3.81
N GLY A 131 -8.86 23.90 3.35
CA GLY A 131 -9.82 22.95 2.78
C GLY A 131 -9.28 22.21 1.56
N LEU A 132 -8.61 22.91 0.64
CA LEU A 132 -7.98 22.31 -0.54
C LEU A 132 -6.76 21.46 -0.16
N HIS A 133 -6.00 21.90 0.84
CA HIS A 133 -4.86 21.16 1.35
C HIS A 133 -5.29 19.80 1.96
N MET A 134 -6.30 19.81 2.83
CA MET A 134 -6.90 18.58 3.39
C MET A 134 -7.49 17.67 2.30
N PHE A 135 -8.07 18.24 1.23
CA PHE A 135 -8.56 17.45 0.10
C PHE A 135 -7.45 16.67 -0.60
N PHE A 136 -6.26 17.26 -0.78
CA PHE A 136 -5.11 16.51 -1.30
C PHE A 136 -4.67 15.39 -0.37
N GLY A 137 -4.60 15.63 0.94
CA GLY A 137 -4.32 14.57 1.91
C GLY A 137 -5.35 13.44 1.85
N LEU A 138 -6.63 13.78 1.66
CA LEU A 138 -7.72 12.81 1.56
C LEU A 138 -7.62 11.97 0.28
N LEU A 139 -7.28 12.58 -0.86
CA LEU A 139 -7.03 11.83 -2.10
C LEU A 139 -5.84 10.87 -1.95
N GLY A 140 -4.80 11.30 -1.21
CA GLY A 140 -3.70 10.42 -0.82
C GLY A 140 -4.19 9.21 -0.01
N ALA A 141 -5.01 9.45 1.01
CA ALA A 141 -5.59 8.38 1.84
C ALA A 141 -6.49 7.42 1.05
N VAL A 142 -7.30 7.93 0.12
CA VAL A 142 -8.14 7.10 -0.77
C VAL A 142 -7.27 6.21 -1.67
N GLY A 143 -6.16 6.75 -2.20
CA GLY A 143 -5.17 5.96 -2.95
C GLY A 143 -4.63 4.81 -2.10
N SER A 144 -4.22 5.10 -0.86
CA SER A 144 -3.67 4.08 0.05
C SER A 144 -4.67 3.00 0.42
N TRP A 145 -5.91 3.38 0.71
CA TRP A 145 -6.94 2.42 1.06
C TRP A 145 -7.36 1.57 -0.13
N SER A 146 -7.38 2.15 -1.33
CA SER A 146 -7.64 1.41 -2.57
C SER A 146 -6.53 0.40 -2.85
N SER A 147 -5.27 0.80 -2.69
CA SER A 147 -4.12 -0.10 -2.83
C SER A 147 -4.18 -1.24 -1.80
N MET A 148 -4.39 -0.92 -0.51
CA MET A 148 -4.57 -1.92 0.56
C MET A 148 -5.69 -2.91 0.24
N PHE A 149 -6.85 -2.42 -0.21
CA PHE A 149 -8.00 -3.25 -0.52
C PHE A 149 -7.70 -4.24 -1.66
N LEU A 150 -7.05 -3.77 -2.73
CA LEU A 150 -6.71 -4.58 -3.89
C LEU A 150 -5.64 -5.64 -3.57
N ILE A 151 -4.58 -5.25 -2.85
CA ILE A 151 -3.51 -6.20 -2.51
C ILE A 151 -3.96 -7.24 -1.48
N ASN A 152 -4.85 -6.86 -0.55
CA ASN A 152 -5.44 -7.81 0.40
C ASN A 152 -6.33 -8.84 -0.28
N ALA A 153 -7.04 -8.50 -1.37
CA ALA A 153 -7.82 -9.48 -2.13
C ALA A 153 -6.91 -10.58 -2.71
N LEU A 154 -5.75 -10.20 -3.27
CA LEU A 154 -4.75 -11.18 -3.72
C LEU A 154 -4.19 -11.98 -2.52
N ALA A 155 -3.75 -11.30 -1.46
CA ALA A 155 -3.14 -11.96 -0.30
C ALA A 155 -4.08 -12.96 0.38
N SER A 156 -5.35 -12.62 0.54
CA SER A 156 -6.38 -13.49 1.12
C SER A 156 -6.70 -14.69 0.22
N PHE A 157 -6.76 -14.50 -1.11
CA PHE A 157 -6.93 -15.59 -2.06
C PHE A 157 -5.82 -16.64 -1.97
N LEU A 158 -4.58 -16.20 -1.70
CA LEU A 158 -3.44 -17.09 -1.51
C LEU A 158 -3.56 -17.95 -0.24
N LEU A 159 -4.35 -17.51 0.74
CA LEU A 159 -4.67 -18.26 1.94
C LEU A 159 -5.88 -19.18 1.72
N THR A 160 -6.98 -18.63 1.20
CA THR A 160 -8.23 -19.37 0.95
C THR A 160 -8.80 -19.05 -0.44
N PRO A 161 -8.55 -19.89 -1.45
CA PRO A 161 -9.06 -19.64 -2.81
C PRO A 161 -10.59 -19.85 -2.93
N GLY A 162 -11.24 -20.47 -1.96
CA GLY A 162 -12.70 -20.59 -1.90
C GLY A 162 -13.33 -21.23 -3.14
N LYS A 163 -14.43 -20.64 -3.62
CA LYS A 163 -15.22 -21.12 -4.77
C LYS A 163 -14.48 -21.05 -6.11
N TRP A 164 -13.41 -20.26 -6.19
CA TRP A 164 -12.62 -20.11 -7.41
C TRP A 164 -12.06 -21.46 -7.90
N VAL A 165 -11.78 -22.40 -7.00
CA VAL A 165 -11.26 -23.73 -7.36
C VAL A 165 -12.24 -24.49 -8.26
N GLN A 166 -13.55 -24.22 -8.17
CA GLN A 166 -14.56 -24.82 -9.04
C GLN A 166 -14.96 -23.90 -10.19
N THR A 167 -15.08 -22.59 -9.94
CA THR A 167 -15.68 -21.65 -10.90
C THR A 167 -14.67 -21.01 -11.84
N HIS A 168 -13.39 -20.94 -11.44
CA HIS A 168 -12.34 -20.15 -12.09
C HIS A 168 -12.72 -18.68 -12.35
N SER A 169 -13.74 -18.16 -11.67
CA SER A 169 -14.26 -16.81 -11.85
C SER A 169 -13.39 -15.78 -11.13
N ALA A 170 -12.99 -14.70 -11.83
CA ALA A 170 -12.22 -13.62 -11.22
C ALA A 170 -12.95 -12.98 -10.02
N TRP A 171 -14.29 -12.96 -10.03
CA TRP A 171 -15.09 -12.44 -8.93
C TRP A 171 -14.97 -13.30 -7.66
N ASP A 172 -15.00 -14.63 -7.81
CA ASP A 172 -14.87 -15.55 -6.68
C ASP A 172 -13.43 -15.60 -6.15
N ALA A 173 -12.43 -15.33 -7.00
CA ALA A 173 -11.05 -15.16 -6.55
C ALA A 173 -10.88 -13.89 -5.73
N PHE A 174 -11.41 -12.77 -6.24
CA PHE A 174 -11.33 -11.49 -5.55
C PHE A 174 -12.11 -11.52 -4.24
N PHE A 175 -13.40 -11.89 -4.30
CA PHE A 175 -14.29 -11.94 -3.14
C PHE A 175 -14.19 -13.27 -2.38
N ASN A 176 -12.96 -13.68 -2.02
CA ASN A 176 -12.71 -14.94 -1.34
C ASN A 176 -13.13 -14.91 0.14
N PRO A 177 -13.30 -16.07 0.81
CA PRO A 177 -13.80 -16.14 2.18
C PRO A 177 -12.95 -15.37 3.21
N SER A 178 -11.63 -15.28 3.02
CA SER A 178 -10.73 -14.58 3.96
C SER A 178 -10.58 -13.09 3.68
N MET A 179 -11.22 -12.55 2.66
CA MET A 179 -11.14 -11.12 2.37
C MET A 179 -12.05 -10.28 3.29
N TRP A 180 -13.16 -10.85 3.78
CA TRP A 180 -14.00 -10.23 4.80
C TRP A 180 -13.72 -10.84 6.18
N PRO A 181 -13.87 -10.05 7.26
CA PRO A 181 -13.79 -10.56 8.63
C PRO A 181 -14.81 -11.67 8.93
#